data_AF-A0A239FYS9-F1
#
_entry.id   AF-A0A239FYS9-F1
#
_cell.length_a   1.000
_cell.length_b   1.000
_cell.length_c   1.000
_cell.angle_alpha   90.00
_cell.angle_beta   90.00
_cell.angle_gamma   90.00
#
_symmetry.space_group_name_H-M   'P 1'
#
loop_
_entity.id
_entity.type
_entity.pdbx_description
1 polymer ?
#
loop_
_entity_poly.entity_id
_entity_poly.type
_entity_poly.pdbx_seq_one_letter_code
_entity_poly.pdbx_strand_id
1 'polypeptide(L)'
;MTGQSLPDRRRLLRGLLAGGLCLALVDTAPAQAAEAVDPKIRFIKFPPIQLPGKDRLAYLRLRFTLVVRESEQMQQEADLVNAYKPRIIGLVTERLPQDNLVDRDSGPEQVNHLKEWLRDLANNVVGQPVVEEALIVSILTG
;
A
#
# COMPACT_ATOMS: atom_id res chain seq x y z
N MET A 1 -40.82 -23.15 -55.78
CA MET A 1 -40.36 -22.43 -54.57
C MET A 1 -41.63 -21.92 -53.88
N THR A 2 -42.37 -22.79 -53.17
CA THR A 2 -42.41 -22.95 -51.69
C THR A 2 -42.68 -21.62 -50.97
N GLY A 3 -43.77 -21.39 -50.24
CA GLY A 3 -44.93 -22.19 -49.83
C GLY A 3 -45.84 -21.32 -48.95
N GLN A 4 -47.15 -21.50 -49.07
CA GLN A 4 -48.22 -20.83 -48.32
C GLN A 4 -48.43 -21.43 -46.91
N SER A 5 -49.17 -20.69 -46.06
CA SER A 5 -50.08 -21.18 -45.00
C SER A 5 -49.40 -21.77 -43.74
N LEU A 6 -49.87 -21.66 -42.48
CA LEU A 6 -51.05 -21.12 -41.79
C LEU A 6 -50.66 -21.00 -40.27
N PRO A 7 -51.42 -20.25 -39.46
CA PRO A 7 -51.22 -20.05 -38.03
C PRO A 7 -51.87 -21.17 -37.20
N ASP A 8 -51.25 -21.54 -36.08
CA ASP A 8 -51.82 -22.35 -34.99
C ASP A 8 -50.74 -22.42 -33.90
N ARG A 9 -50.99 -22.51 -32.60
CA ARG A 9 -52.15 -22.99 -31.86
C ARG A 9 -51.88 -22.60 -30.41
N ARG A 10 -52.91 -22.11 -29.72
CA ARG A 10 -53.14 -22.38 -28.29
C ARG A 10 -52.18 -21.69 -27.31
N ARG A 11 -52.68 -20.65 -26.63
CA ARG A 11 -53.36 -20.84 -25.33
C ARG A 11 -52.45 -21.52 -24.31
N LEU A 12 -51.69 -20.73 -23.58
CA LEU A 12 -51.49 -20.93 -22.14
C LEU A 12 -51.46 -19.56 -21.46
N LEU A 13 -52.46 -18.74 -21.79
CA LEU A 13 -53.01 -17.78 -20.85
C LEU A 13 -53.55 -18.57 -19.65
N ARG A 14 -53.30 -18.04 -18.46
CA ARG A 14 -54.21 -18.06 -17.31
C ARG A 14 -54.55 -19.43 -16.75
N GLY A 15 -54.00 -19.70 -15.58
CA GLY A 15 -54.70 -20.51 -14.58
C GLY A 15 -53.77 -21.28 -13.68
N LEU A 16 -53.30 -20.65 -12.61
CA LEU A 16 -53.06 -21.34 -11.34
C LEU A 16 -52.88 -20.31 -10.21
N LEU A 17 -53.96 -19.58 -9.95
CA LEU A 17 -54.31 -19.20 -8.57
C LEU A 17 -55.16 -20.36 -8.03
N ALA A 18 -54.67 -21.11 -7.04
CA ALA A 18 -55.47 -21.66 -5.94
C ALA A 18 -54.67 -22.65 -5.08
N GLY A 19 -54.53 -22.32 -3.78
CA GLY A 19 -54.18 -23.24 -2.70
C GLY A 19 -52.67 -23.37 -2.47
N GLY A 20 -52.11 -23.07 -1.31
CA GLY A 20 -52.66 -22.84 0.03
C GLY A 20 -51.58 -23.23 1.04
N LEU A 21 -51.50 -22.46 2.12
CA LEU A 21 -50.90 -22.80 3.42
C LEU A 21 -49.36 -22.94 3.58
N CYS A 22 -48.87 -22.10 4.51
CA CYS A 22 -47.90 -22.40 5.57
C CYS A 22 -46.38 -22.23 5.33
N LEU A 23 -45.84 -21.35 6.19
CA LEU A 23 -44.51 -21.39 6.83
C LEU A 23 -43.29 -21.01 5.97
N ALA A 24 -42.79 -19.79 6.16
CA ALA A 24 -41.67 -19.56 7.09
C ALA A 24 -41.16 -18.12 6.95
N LEU A 25 -40.96 -17.50 8.10
CA LEU A 25 -40.15 -16.30 8.29
C LEU A 25 -38.77 -16.51 7.67
N VAL A 26 -38.40 -15.68 6.70
CA VAL A 26 -36.99 -15.35 6.48
C VAL A 26 -36.92 -13.85 6.27
N ASP A 27 -36.77 -13.17 7.40
CA ASP A 27 -36.27 -11.82 7.49
C ASP A 27 -34.90 -11.83 6.82
N THR A 28 -34.84 -11.41 5.55
CA THR A 28 -33.59 -11.24 4.81
C THR A 28 -33.01 -9.89 5.23
N ALA A 29 -32.53 -9.84 6.47
CA ALA A 29 -31.55 -8.85 6.87
C ALA A 29 -30.40 -8.94 5.87
N PRO A 30 -29.95 -7.83 5.24
CA PRO A 30 -28.68 -7.86 4.58
C PRO A 30 -27.65 -8.10 5.69
N ALA A 31 -27.07 -9.29 5.69
CA ALA A 31 -25.84 -9.53 6.42
C ALA A 31 -24.86 -8.46 5.95
N GLN A 32 -24.66 -7.43 6.78
CA GLN A 32 -23.44 -6.66 6.76
C GLN A 32 -22.35 -7.69 7.01
N ALA A 33 -21.80 -8.21 5.91
CA ALA A 33 -20.49 -8.79 5.91
C ALA A 33 -19.62 -7.71 6.56
N ALA A 34 -19.27 -7.94 7.82
CA ALA A 34 -18.15 -7.25 8.42
C ALA A 34 -16.99 -7.55 7.47
N GLU A 35 -16.68 -6.59 6.59
CA GLU A 35 -15.41 -6.58 5.89
C GLU A 35 -14.39 -6.75 6.99
N ALA A 36 -13.71 -7.89 6.99
CA ALA A 36 -12.52 -8.06 7.79
C ALA A 36 -11.64 -6.86 7.44
N VAL A 37 -11.52 -5.92 8.39
CA VAL A 37 -10.66 -4.76 8.28
C VAL A 37 -9.26 -5.34 8.31
N ASP A 38 -8.79 -5.75 7.14
CA ASP A 38 -7.45 -6.25 6.95
C ASP A 38 -6.52 -5.14 7.47
N PRO A 39 -5.58 -5.45 8.37
CA PRO A 39 -4.60 -4.49 8.83
C PRO A 39 -3.73 -4.05 7.65
N LYS A 40 -4.14 -2.99 6.95
CA LYS A 40 -3.58 -2.60 5.65
C LYS A 40 -2.24 -1.87 5.81
N ILE A 41 -1.17 -2.52 6.23
CA ILE A 41 0.19 -1.94 6.23
C ILE A 41 0.43 -1.13 4.93
N ARG A 42 0.77 0.16 5.07
CA ARG A 42 0.97 1.06 3.92
C ARG A 42 2.44 1.24 3.61
N PHE A 43 2.78 0.98 2.35
CA PHE A 43 4.12 1.14 1.82
C PHE A 43 4.25 2.46 1.06
N ILE A 44 5.14 3.32 1.54
CA ILE A 44 5.43 4.62 0.94
C ILE A 44 6.74 4.53 0.19
N LYS A 45 6.63 4.45 -1.14
CA LYS A 45 7.79 4.35 -2.03
C LYS A 45 8.45 5.71 -2.20
N PHE A 46 9.78 5.74 -2.12
CA PHE A 46 10.60 6.90 -2.41
C PHE A 46 11.28 6.75 -3.78
N PRO A 47 11.52 7.86 -4.49
CA PRO A 47 12.31 7.81 -5.73
C PRO A 47 13.74 7.37 -5.41
N PRO A 48 14.44 6.77 -6.39
CA PRO A 48 15.86 6.45 -6.23
C PRO A 48 16.67 7.71 -5.98
N ILE A 49 17.49 7.70 -4.93
CA ILE A 49 18.38 8.80 -4.58
C ILE A 49 19.80 8.42 -4.99
N GLN A 50 20.51 9.34 -5.64
CA GLN A 50 21.91 9.19 -5.98
C GLN A 50 22.71 10.22 -5.19
N LEU A 51 23.71 9.74 -4.46
CA LEU A 51 24.49 10.51 -3.51
C LEU A 51 25.97 10.38 -3.83
N PRO A 52 26.78 11.41 -3.57
CA PRO A 52 28.22 11.29 -3.67
C PRO A 52 28.73 10.25 -2.66
N GLY A 53 29.64 9.40 -3.11
CA GLY A 53 30.36 8.47 -2.24
C GLY A 53 31.53 9.18 -1.54
N LYS A 54 32.14 8.48 -0.59
CA LYS A 54 33.30 8.97 0.17
C LYS A 54 34.55 9.12 -0.70
N ASP A 55 34.76 8.20 -1.63
CA ASP A 55 35.90 8.22 -2.53
C ASP A 55 35.66 9.11 -3.75
N ARG A 56 36.77 9.58 -4.36
CA ARG A 56 36.70 10.42 -5.56
C ARG A 56 36.09 9.60 -6.70
N LEU A 57 34.97 10.11 -7.24
CA LEU A 57 34.12 9.46 -8.27
C LEU A 57 33.22 8.31 -7.75
N ALA A 58 33.25 8.01 -6.45
CA ALA A 58 32.33 7.03 -5.91
C ALA A 58 30.91 7.60 -5.82
N TYR A 59 29.92 6.72 -5.89
CA TYR A 59 28.51 7.08 -5.72
C TYR A 59 27.75 6.01 -4.93
N LEU A 60 26.74 6.47 -4.21
CA LEU A 60 25.76 5.64 -3.52
C LEU A 60 24.41 5.84 -4.20
N ARG A 61 23.80 4.76 -4.69
CA ARG A 61 22.42 4.78 -5.17
C ARG A 61 21.53 4.02 -4.19
N LEU A 62 20.61 4.73 -3.57
CA LEU A 62 19.70 4.21 -2.56
C LEU A 62 18.27 4.17 -3.10
N ARG A 63 17.59 3.03 -2.91
CA ARG A 63 16.14 2.89 -3.08
C ARG A 63 15.56 2.33 -1.79
N PHE A 64 14.61 3.04 -1.21
CA PHE A 64 13.95 2.63 0.02
C PHE A 64 12.44 2.89 -0.02
N THR A 65 11.73 2.23 0.88
CA THR A 65 10.29 2.35 1.12
C THR A 65 10.09 2.50 2.61
N LEU A 66 9.21 3.40 3.03
CA LEU A 66 8.82 3.52 4.44
C LEU A 66 7.52 2.75 4.66
N VAL A 67 7.45 2.04 5.78
CA VAL A 67 6.30 1.27 6.23
C VAL A 67 5.59 2.09 7.30
N VAL A 68 4.35 2.48 7.03
CA VAL A 68 3.52 3.19 8.01
C VAL A 68 2.90 2.15 8.95
N ARG A 69 2.90 2.48 10.24
CA ARG A 69 2.29 1.72 11.31
C ARG A 69 0.84 1.36 10.98
N GLU A 70 0.43 0.21 11.47
CA GLU A 70 -0.98 -0.15 11.52
C GLU A 70 -1.75 0.70 12.55
N SER A 71 -2.70 1.50 12.08
CA SER A 71 -3.56 2.33 12.93
C SER A 71 -4.93 2.58 12.28
N GLU A 72 -5.91 3.00 13.08
CA GLU A 72 -7.23 3.44 12.58
C GLU A 72 -7.11 4.67 11.66
N GLN A 73 -6.05 5.47 11.84
CA GLN A 73 -5.79 6.71 11.10
C GLN A 73 -4.72 6.54 10.01
N MET A 74 -4.34 5.31 9.70
CA MET A 74 -3.21 4.97 8.83
C MET A 74 -3.26 5.65 7.46
N GLN A 75 -4.45 5.87 6.89
CA GLN A 75 -4.56 6.61 5.63
C GLN A 75 -4.08 8.07 5.80
N GLN A 76 -4.50 8.74 6.87
CA GLN A 76 -4.09 10.11 7.19
C GLN A 76 -2.59 10.17 7.51
N GLU A 77 -2.09 9.18 8.25
CA GLU A 77 -0.66 9.07 8.57
C GLU A 77 0.18 8.87 7.30
N ALA A 78 -0.29 8.02 6.38
CA ALA A 78 0.38 7.80 5.10
C ALA A 78 0.35 9.05 4.21
N ASP A 79 -0.78 9.76 4.17
CA ASP A 79 -0.92 11.02 3.43
C ASP A 79 0.00 12.10 4.02
N LEU A 80 0.16 12.13 5.34
CA LEU A 80 1.08 13.04 6.02
C LEU A 80 2.54 12.72 5.65
N VAL A 81 2.97 11.46 5.73
CA VAL A 81 4.33 11.08 5.30
C VAL A 81 4.55 11.39 3.81
N ASN A 82 3.53 11.19 2.96
CA ASN A 82 3.58 11.57 1.55
C ASN A 82 3.76 13.08 1.36
N ALA A 83 3.09 13.92 2.15
CA ALA A 83 3.25 15.38 2.11
C ALA A 83 4.67 15.82 2.50
N TYR A 84 5.29 15.13 3.47
CA TYR A 84 6.66 15.42 3.91
C TYR A 84 7.76 14.77 3.07
N LYS A 85 7.43 13.97 2.05
CA LYS A 85 8.41 13.30 1.17
C LYS A 85 9.54 14.20 0.67
N PRO A 86 9.28 15.40 0.10
CA PRO A 86 10.36 16.23 -0.43
C PRO A 86 11.37 16.62 0.65
N ARG A 87 10.89 16.92 1.86
CA ARG A 87 11.73 17.27 3.00
C ARG A 87 12.56 16.09 3.50
N ILE A 88 11.95 14.91 3.57
CA ILE A 88 12.65 13.66 3.92
C ILE A 88 13.77 13.40 2.91
N ILE A 89 13.48 13.50 1.61
CA ILE A 89 14.48 13.32 0.54
C ILE A 89 15.61 14.33 0.67
N GLY A 90 15.29 15.60 0.91
CA GLY A 90 16.30 16.66 1.10
C GLY A 90 17.24 16.33 2.27
N LEU A 91 16.68 15.99 3.44
CA LEU A 91 17.49 15.64 4.61
C LEU A 91 18.30 14.35 4.43
N VAL A 92 17.74 13.34 3.75
CA VAL A 92 18.49 12.14 3.41
C VAL A 92 19.67 12.50 2.50
N THR A 93 19.46 13.38 1.53
CA THR A 93 20.50 13.81 0.60
C THR A 93 21.59 14.63 1.28
N GLU A 94 21.24 15.44 2.26
CA GLU A 94 22.17 16.30 2.99
C GLU A 94 22.99 15.53 4.03
N ARG A 95 22.33 14.67 4.82
CA ARG A 95 22.91 14.07 6.03
C ARG A 95 23.55 12.71 5.80
N LEU A 96 22.98 11.90 4.90
CA LEU A 96 23.50 10.54 4.68
C LEU A 96 24.98 10.51 4.28
N PRO A 97 25.48 11.41 3.41
CA PRO A 97 26.91 11.45 3.08
C PRO A 97 27.79 11.90 4.24
N GLN A 98 27.25 12.68 5.19
CA GLN A 98 28.00 13.19 6.36
C GLN A 98 28.13 12.12 7.45
N ASP A 99 27.06 11.35 7.66
CA ASP A 99 26.98 10.35 8.72
C ASP A 99 27.77 9.06 8.38
N ASN A 100 28.28 8.92 7.15
CA ASN A 100 29.05 7.76 6.67
C ASN A 100 28.38 6.39 6.99
N LEU A 101 27.05 6.34 6.92
CA LEU A 101 26.28 5.16 7.34
C LEU A 101 26.46 3.96 6.41
N VAL A 102 26.78 4.19 5.14
CA VAL A 102 26.97 3.15 4.13
C VAL A 102 28.09 3.53 3.17
N ASP A 103 28.96 2.56 2.88
CA ASP A 103 30.10 2.61 1.99
C ASP A 103 30.27 1.27 1.23
N ARG A 104 31.39 1.11 0.52
CA ARG A 104 31.68 -0.08 -0.31
C ARG A 104 31.82 -1.35 0.51
N ASP A 105 32.32 -1.25 1.74
CA ASP A 105 32.64 -2.39 2.60
C ASP A 105 31.53 -2.67 3.64
N SER A 106 30.38 -1.99 3.49
CA SER A 106 29.24 -2.09 4.40
C SER A 106 28.60 -3.47 4.38
N GLY A 107 28.43 -4.03 5.57
CA GLY A 107 27.78 -5.31 5.81
C GLY A 107 26.32 -5.17 6.31
N PRO A 108 25.72 -6.28 6.76
CA PRO A 108 24.33 -6.31 7.21
C PRO A 108 24.02 -5.37 8.39
N GLU A 109 24.98 -5.15 9.29
CA GLU A 109 24.80 -4.26 10.46
C GLU A 109 24.65 -2.80 10.02
N GLN A 110 25.48 -2.34 9.08
CA GLN A 110 25.39 -0.99 8.52
C GLN A 110 24.06 -0.76 7.80
N VAL A 111 23.57 -1.79 7.09
CA VAL A 111 22.24 -1.75 6.46
C VAL A 111 21.13 -1.61 7.50
N ASN A 112 21.22 -2.32 8.64
CA ASN A 112 20.24 -2.19 9.71
C ASN A 112 20.29 -0.81 10.37
N HIS A 113 21.48 -0.26 10.65
CA HIS A 113 21.62 1.10 11.14
C HIS A 113 21.03 2.13 10.16
N LEU A 114 21.22 1.94 8.84
CA LEU A 114 20.61 2.80 7.84
C LEU A 114 19.08 2.73 7.88
N LYS A 115 18.48 1.55 8.08
CA LYS A 115 17.03 1.41 8.22
C LYS A 115 16.51 2.17 9.44
N GLU A 116 17.14 1.99 10.59
CA GLU A 116 16.78 2.67 11.83
C GLU A 116 16.89 4.19 11.67
N TRP A 117 18.01 4.65 11.11
CA TRP A 117 18.23 6.07 10.84
C TRP A 117 17.16 6.65 9.89
N LEU A 118 16.78 5.95 8.82
CA LEU A 118 15.74 6.40 7.89
C LEU A 118 14.36 6.48 8.56
N ARG A 119 14.02 5.49 9.39
CA ARG A 119 12.78 5.48 10.18
C ARG A 119 12.74 6.68 11.13
N ASP A 120 13.81 6.86 11.89
CA ASP A 120 13.89 7.91 12.92
C ASP A 120 13.90 9.30 12.27
N LEU A 121 14.63 9.47 11.16
CA LEU A 121 14.60 10.69 10.37
C LEU A 121 13.18 11.01 9.88
N ALA A 122 12.47 10.03 9.32
CA ALA A 122 11.11 10.25 8.83
C ALA A 122 10.15 10.63 9.97
N ASN A 123 10.18 9.92 11.08
CA ASN A 123 9.36 10.22 12.26
C ASN A 123 9.68 11.60 12.85
N ASN A 124 10.96 11.99 12.89
CA ASN A 124 11.38 13.32 13.34
C ASN A 124 10.88 14.44 12.42
N VAL A 125 10.92 14.23 11.10
CA VAL A 125 10.41 15.22 10.13
C VAL A 125 8.91 15.41 10.25
N VAL A 126 8.21 14.30 10.43
CA VAL A 126 6.76 14.25 10.58
C VAL A 126 6.31 14.78 11.94
N GLY A 127 7.14 14.63 12.98
CA GLY A 127 6.86 15.06 14.35
C GLY A 127 6.05 14.04 15.18
N GLN A 128 5.81 12.86 14.64
CA GLN A 128 5.06 11.78 15.29
C GLN A 128 5.56 10.40 14.82
N PRO A 129 5.47 9.35 15.68
CA PRO A 129 6.02 8.02 15.38
C PRO A 129 5.08 7.19 14.48
N VAL A 130 4.92 7.61 13.22
CA VAL A 130 4.02 6.98 12.25
C VAL A 130 4.70 5.92 11.37
N VAL A 131 6.01 6.02 11.18
CA VAL A 131 6.79 5.05 10.43
C VAL A 131 7.28 3.97 11.38
N GLU A 132 6.93 2.73 11.06
CA GLU A 132 7.31 1.55 11.84
C GLU A 132 8.66 1.00 11.38
N GLU A 133 8.86 0.88 10.06
CA GLU A 133 10.08 0.33 9.48
C GLU A 133 10.49 1.06 8.20
N ALA A 134 11.79 1.09 7.91
CA ALA A 134 12.32 1.43 6.60
C ALA A 134 12.82 0.16 5.89
N LEU A 135 12.30 -0.08 4.68
CA LEU A 135 12.73 -1.18 3.82
C LEU A 135 13.71 -0.65 2.78
N ILE A 136 14.90 -1.23 2.77
CA ILE A 136 15.90 -0.96 1.75
C ILE A 136 15.68 -1.93 0.60
N VAL A 137 15.24 -1.38 -0.53
CA VAL A 137 14.95 -2.15 -1.74
C VAL A 137 16.23 -2.40 -2.52
N SER A 138 17.14 -1.42 -2.54
CA SER A 138 18.43 -1.54 -3.21
C SER A 138 19.40 -0.51 -2.67
N ILE A 139 20.63 -0.97 -2.42
CA ILE A 139 21.82 -0.14 -2.22
C ILE A 139 22.82 -0.55 -3.29
N LEU A 140 23.34 0.42 -4.03
CA LEU A 140 24.47 0.22 -4.92
C LEU A 140 25.56 1.20 -4.52
N THR A 141 26.74 0.68 -4.25
CA THR A 141 27.97 1.44 -3.99
C THR A 141 28.97 1.11 -5.10
N GLY A 142 29.61 2.14 -5.63
CA GLY A 142 30.55 2.03 -6.75
C GLY A 142 31.54 3.19 -6.76
#